data_AF-A0A924K7W7-F1
#
_entry.id   AF-A0A924K7W7-F1
#
_cell.length_a   1.000
_cell.length_b   1.000
_cell.length_c   1.000
_cell.angle_alpha   90.00
_cell.angle_beta   90.00
_cell.angle_gamma   90.00
#
_symmetry.space_group_name_H-M   'P 1'
#
loop_
_entity.id
_entity.type
_entity.pdbx_description
1 polymer ?
#
loop_
_entity_poly.entity_id
_entity_poly.type
_entity_poly.pdbx_seq_one_letter_code
_entity_poly.pdbx_strand_id
1 'polypeptide(L)'
;MQNLTTPTPTASDNVPSTLPPLYISPILGAMEVGLRPQPSPACETCPASQWFMTRQELKCFCGRMHLIVWEPSIPHPILACDGRELAIAAILEAANAE
;
A
#
# COMPACT_ATOMS: atom_id res chain seq x y z
N MET A 1 20.50 36.79 13.01
CA MET A 1 19.33 36.14 13.63
C MET A 1 18.11 36.57 12.82
N GLN A 2 17.61 35.73 11.92
CA GLN A 2 16.41 36.02 11.13
C GLN A 2 15.27 35.17 11.70
N ASN A 3 14.24 35.82 12.22
CA ASN A 3 13.03 35.17 12.73
C ASN A 3 12.25 34.55 11.57
N LEU A 4 12.20 33.22 11.53
CA LEU A 4 11.23 32.49 10.71
C LEU A 4 9.87 32.52 11.42
N THR A 5 8.96 33.38 10.96
CA THR A 5 7.54 33.29 11.31
C THR A 5 6.95 32.05 10.65
N THR A 6 6.48 31.11 11.47
CA THR A 6 5.75 29.90 11.06
C THR A 6 4.34 30.31 10.58
N PRO A 7 3.87 29.89 9.40
CA PRO A 7 2.46 30.06 9.08
C PRO A 7 1.63 29.07 9.89
N THR A 8 0.65 29.61 10.61
CA THR A 8 -0.41 28.89 11.31
C THR A 8 -1.20 28.03 10.31
N PRO A 9 -1.49 26.74 10.58
CA PRO A 9 -2.38 25.97 9.74
C PRO A 9 -3.83 26.44 9.99
N THR A 10 -4.37 27.23 9.07
CA THR A 10 -5.80 27.53 9.02
C THR A 10 -6.56 26.29 8.61
N ALA A 11 -7.54 25.92 9.44
CA ALA A 11 -8.57 24.94 9.10
C ALA A 11 -9.44 25.44 7.93
N SER A 12 -9.96 24.47 7.16
CA SER A 12 -10.89 24.58 6.03
C SER A 12 -10.22 24.75 4.66
N ASP A 13 -10.25 23.70 3.83
CA ASP A 13 -11.30 23.59 2.81
C ASP A 13 -11.33 22.19 2.19
N ASN A 14 -12.57 21.75 1.92
CA ASN A 14 -12.94 20.51 1.25
C ASN A 14 -12.19 20.32 -0.08
N VAL A 15 -11.08 19.57 -0.07
CA VAL A 15 -10.59 18.92 -1.28
C VAL A 15 -11.52 17.73 -1.52
N PRO A 16 -12.31 17.69 -2.61
CA PRO A 16 -12.95 16.46 -3.02
C PRO A 16 -11.81 15.44 -3.15
N SER A 17 -11.79 14.42 -2.29
CA SER A 17 -10.86 13.30 -2.45
C SER A 17 -11.31 12.52 -3.68
N THR A 18 -10.98 13.04 -4.86
CA THR A 18 -11.10 12.36 -6.16
C THR A 18 -10.02 11.31 -6.34
N LEU A 19 -9.09 11.17 -5.39
CA LEU A 19 -8.20 10.02 -5.34
C LEU A 19 -9.06 8.80 -5.00
N PRO A 20 -9.11 7.77 -5.88
CA PRO A 20 -9.80 6.55 -5.54
C PRO A 20 -9.19 5.95 -4.27
N PRO A 21 -9.99 5.21 -3.50
CA PRO A 21 -9.51 4.62 -2.26
C PRO A 21 -8.22 3.86 -2.53
N LEU A 22 -7.18 4.17 -1.74
CA LEU A 22 -5.91 3.46 -1.78
C LEU A 22 -6.21 1.97 -1.66
N TYR A 23 -5.84 1.19 -2.69
CA TYR A 23 -6.01 -0.25 -2.66
C TYR A 23 -5.33 -0.81 -1.40
N ILE A 24 -6.05 -1.66 -0.66
CA ILE A 24 -5.48 -2.53 0.36
C ILE A 24 -5.84 -3.96 -0.02
N SER A 25 -4.90 -4.88 0.19
CA SER A 25 -5.17 -6.30 0.00
C SER A 25 -6.43 -6.73 0.79
N PRO A 26 -7.38 -7.45 0.18
CA PRO A 26 -8.54 -7.98 0.89
C PRO A 26 -8.16 -8.90 2.06
N ILE A 27 -7.09 -9.68 1.92
CA ILE A 27 -6.59 -10.58 2.98
C ILE A 27 -6.12 -9.76 4.18
N LEU A 28 -5.31 -8.73 3.96
CA LEU A 28 -4.86 -7.85 5.05
C LEU A 28 -6.00 -6.99 5.62
N GLY A 29 -6.91 -6.54 4.76
CA GLY A 29 -8.10 -5.78 5.14
C GLY A 29 -9.00 -6.55 6.12
N ALA A 30 -9.08 -7.87 5.98
CA ALA A 30 -9.82 -8.76 6.88
C ALA A 30 -9.09 -9.10 8.19
N MET A 31 -7.80 -8.76 8.31
CA MET A 31 -7.00 -9.03 9.50
C MET A 31 -7.08 -7.89 10.52
N GLU A 32 -7.00 -8.25 11.80
CA GLU A 32 -6.76 -7.31 12.90
C GLU A 32 -5.44 -6.56 12.67
N VAL A 33 -5.45 -5.25 12.90
CA VAL A 33 -4.32 -4.35 12.60
C VAL A 33 -3.01 -4.82 13.27
N GLY A 34 -3.09 -5.34 14.51
CA GLY A 34 -1.92 -5.83 15.25
C GLY A 34 -1.31 -7.13 14.69
N LEU A 35 -2.01 -7.83 13.80
CA LEU A 35 -1.53 -9.06 13.15
C LEU A 35 -0.98 -8.81 11.75
N ARG A 36 -1.07 -7.57 11.24
CA ARG A 36 -0.57 -7.21 9.93
C ARG A 36 0.97 -7.12 9.93
N PRO A 37 1.61 -7.26 8.76
CA PRO A 37 3.04 -7.01 8.60
C PRO A 37 3.50 -5.68 9.22
N GLN A 38 4.58 -5.71 9.99
CA GLN A 38 5.21 -4.52 10.55
C GLN A 38 6.74 -4.57 10.33
N PRO A 39 7.34 -3.58 9.63
CA PRO A 39 6.68 -2.45 8.96
C PRO A 39 5.80 -2.89 7.78
N SER A 40 4.82 -2.06 7.43
CA SER A 40 3.95 -2.26 6.27
C SER A 40 4.79 -2.31 4.97
N PRO A 41 4.78 -3.43 4.23
CA PRO A 41 5.51 -3.54 2.97
C PRO A 41 4.73 -2.85 1.84
N ALA A 42 5.42 -2.45 0.77
CA ALA A 42 4.81 -1.89 -0.44
C ALA A 42 3.69 -2.79 -1.00
N CYS A 43 3.84 -4.11 -0.87
CA CYS A 43 2.85 -5.06 -1.36
C CYS A 43 1.54 -5.06 -0.56
N GLU A 44 1.45 -4.45 0.63
CA GLU A 44 0.18 -4.29 1.36
C GLU A 44 -0.86 -3.52 0.55
N THR A 45 -0.40 -2.51 -0.18
CA THR A 45 -1.25 -1.61 -1.00
C THR A 45 -1.02 -1.76 -2.50
N CYS A 46 -0.49 -2.91 -2.94
CA CYS A 46 -0.25 -3.17 -4.36
C CYS A 46 -1.38 -4.01 -4.96
N PRO A 47 -2.10 -3.52 -5.98
CA PRO A 47 -3.14 -4.30 -6.64
C PRO A 47 -2.66 -5.56 -7.37
N ALA A 48 -1.38 -5.62 -7.73
CA ALA A 48 -0.75 -6.81 -8.31
C ALA A 48 -0.22 -7.80 -7.26
N SER A 49 -0.38 -7.51 -5.96
CA SER A 49 0.00 -8.41 -4.89
C SER A 49 -1.03 -9.53 -4.72
N GLN A 50 -0.52 -10.72 -4.42
CA GLN A 50 -1.32 -11.87 -4.03
C GLN A 50 -0.92 -12.26 -2.61
N TRP A 51 -1.66 -11.72 -1.65
CA TRP A 51 -1.55 -12.14 -0.26
C TRP A 51 -2.30 -13.45 -0.07
N PHE A 52 -1.69 -14.36 0.67
CA PHE A 52 -2.32 -15.61 1.07
C PHE A 52 -1.89 -15.99 2.47
N MET A 53 -2.81 -16.62 3.20
CA MET A 53 -2.60 -17.09 4.56
C MET A 53 -2.86 -18.58 4.60
N THR A 54 -1.93 -19.33 5.17
CA THR A 54 -2.14 -20.72 5.59
C THR A 54 -2.32 -20.76 7.10
N ARG A 55 -2.54 -21.94 7.68
CA ARG A 55 -2.53 -22.09 9.15
C ARG A 55 -1.16 -21.78 9.79
N GLN A 56 -0.09 -21.74 8.99
CA GLN A 56 1.29 -21.62 9.48
C GLN A 56 1.83 -20.21 9.28
N GLU A 57 1.50 -19.57 8.16
CA GLU A 57 2.15 -18.33 7.75
C GLU A 57 1.29 -17.48 6.83
N LEU A 58 1.56 -16.18 6.88
CA LEU A 58 1.10 -15.17 5.92
C LEU A 58 2.24 -14.90 4.93
N LYS A 59 1.90 -14.77 3.65
CA LYS A 59 2.87 -14.50 2.58
C LYS A 59 2.29 -13.56 1.53
N CYS A 60 3.18 -12.91 0.80
CA CYS A 60 2.83 -12.14 -0.40
C CYS A 60 3.63 -12.63 -1.61
N PHE A 61 2.93 -13.12 -2.62
CA PHE A 61 3.48 -13.35 -3.96
C PHE A 61 3.26 -12.11 -4.84
N CYS A 62 4.31 -11.66 -5.53
CA CYS A 62 4.21 -10.55 -6.48
C CYS A 62 3.99 -11.10 -7.89
N GLY A 63 2.82 -10.83 -8.49
CA GLY A 63 2.50 -11.28 -9.84
C GLY A 63 3.41 -10.67 -10.93
N ARG A 64 4.00 -9.49 -10.69
CA ARG A 64 4.91 -8.84 -11.65
C ARG A 64 6.34 -9.39 -11.58
N MET A 65 6.82 -9.71 -10.38
CA MET A 65 8.19 -10.21 -10.15
C MET A 65 8.26 -11.75 -10.18
N HIS A 66 7.12 -12.43 -10.11
CA HIS A 66 6.99 -13.88 -10.04
C HIS A 66 7.74 -14.52 -8.85
N LEU A 67 7.70 -13.88 -7.68
CA LEU A 67 8.36 -14.38 -6.46
C LEU A 67 7.64 -13.97 -5.17
N ILE A 68 7.96 -14.66 -4.07
CA ILE A 68 7.55 -14.27 -2.71
C ILE A 68 8.36 -13.06 -2.29
N VAL A 69 7.71 -11.91 -2.18
CA VAL A 69 8.33 -10.61 -1.81
C VAL A 69 8.19 -10.29 -0.33
N TRP A 70 7.32 -11.02 0.37
CA TRP A 70 7.13 -10.88 1.80
C TRP A 70 6.76 -12.23 2.44
N GLU A 71 7.45 -12.55 3.53
CA GLU A 71 7.17 -13.60 4.49
C GLU A 71 7.89 -13.25 5.82
N PRO A 72 7.50 -13.80 6.97
CA PRO A 72 8.08 -13.42 8.27
C PRO A 72 9.60 -13.60 8.38
N SER A 73 10.18 -14.51 7.59
CA SER A 73 11.63 -14.78 7.55
C SER A 73 12.43 -13.74 6.75
N ILE A 74 11.80 -12.84 5.99
CA ILE A 74 12.50 -11.79 5.24
C ILE A 74 12.79 -10.62 6.19
N PRO A 75 14.07 -10.31 6.48
CA PRO A 75 14.42 -9.29 7.48
C PRO A 75 14.18 -7.85 7.01
N HIS A 76 14.14 -7.63 5.70
CA HIS A 76 14.04 -6.31 5.09
C HIS A 76 12.90 -6.31 4.06
N PRO A 77 11.66 -5.98 4.48
CA PRO A 77 10.55 -5.92 3.55
C PRO A 77 10.76 -4.80 2.53
N ILE A 78 10.27 -5.00 1.31
CA ILE A 78 10.26 -3.98 0.27
C ILE A 78 9.29 -2.88 0.70
N LEU A 79 9.79 -1.66 0.96
CA LEU A 79 8.97 -0.53 1.42
C LEU A 79 8.45 0.36 0.27
N ALA A 80 9.09 0.30 -0.90
CA ALA A 80 8.69 1.02 -2.11
C ALA A 80 8.95 0.15 -3.35
N CYS A 81 8.07 0.22 -4.37
CA CYS A 81 8.16 -0.64 -5.55
C CYS A 81 7.45 -0.03 -6.77
N ASP A 82 8.16 0.16 -7.89
CA ASP A 82 7.54 0.66 -9.13
C ASP A 82 6.45 -0.26 -9.67
N GLY A 83 6.54 -1.56 -9.39
CA GLY A 83 5.50 -2.52 -9.74
C GLY A 83 4.15 -2.24 -9.07
N ARG A 84 4.16 -1.61 -7.88
CA ARG A 84 2.95 -1.10 -7.21
C ARG A 84 2.38 0.09 -7.97
N GLU A 85 3.21 1.08 -8.27
CA GLU A 85 2.75 2.30 -8.96
C GLU A 85 2.16 1.98 -10.33
N LEU A 86 2.80 1.07 -11.09
CA LEU A 86 2.27 0.57 -12.36
C LEU A 86 0.94 -0.17 -12.21
N ALA A 87 0.72 -0.89 -11.11
CA ALA A 87 -0.54 -1.58 -10.85
C ALA A 87 -1.65 -0.61 -10.44
N ILE A 88 -1.33 0.44 -9.69
CA ILE A 88 -2.27 1.51 -9.35
C ILE A 88 -2.66 2.26 -10.64
N ALA A 89 -1.69 2.70 -11.44
CA ALA A 89 -1.93 3.40 -12.70
C ALA A 89 -2.89 2.61 -13.62
N ALA A 90 -2.68 1.30 -13.78
CA ALA A 90 -3.55 0.45 -14.60
C ALA A 90 -5.02 0.43 -14.10
N ILE A 91 -5.26 0.46 -12.79
CA ILE A 91 -6.62 0.55 -12.24
C ILE A 91 -7.22 1.93 -12.47
N LEU A 92 -6.44 3.00 -12.30
CA LEU A 92 -6.89 4.36 -12.56
C LEU A 92 -7.28 4.56 -14.03
N GLU A 93 -6.47 4.04 -14.95
CA GLU A 93 -6.76 4.07 -16.39
C GLU A 93 -8.04 3.29 -16.72
N ALA A 94 -8.22 2.10 -16.13
CA ALA A 94 -9.44 1.31 -16.34
C ALA A 94 -10.70 2.01 -15.79
N ALA A 95 -10.61 2.66 -14.63
CA ALA A 95 -11.73 3.38 -14.02
C ALA A 95 -12.13 4.66 -14.79
N ASN A 96 -11.22 5.26 -15.55
CA ASN A 96 -11.47 6.46 -16.36
C ASN A 96 -11.93 6.13 -17.80
N ALA A 97 -11.93 4.85 -18.17
CA ALA A 97 -12.37 4.38 -19.48
C ALA A 97 -13.87 4.06 -19.55
N GLU A 98 -14.58 4.16 -18.41
CA GLU A 98 -16.03 3.98 -18.26
C GLU A 98 -16.76 5.33 -18.22
#